data_AF-A0A1C4G502-F1
#
_entry.id   AF-A0A1C4G502-F1
#
_cell.length_a   1.000
_cell.length_b   1.000
_cell.length_c   1.000
_cell.angle_alpha   90.00
_cell.angle_beta   90.00
_cell.angle_gamma   90.00
#
_symmetry.space_group_name_H-M   'P 1'
#
loop_
_entity.id
_entity.type
_entity.pdbx_description
1 polymer ?
#
loop_
_entity_poly.entity_id
_entity_poly.type
_entity_poly.pdbx_seq_one_letter_code
_entity_poly.pdbx_strand_id
1 'polypeptide(L)'
;MKATCNYKGCHKSLSDSRNKRFCSNECRHKAHRIIDDDNIIKLVKHSWWLNIESMLKNNPSGLGGINGPGDVVDILQLYRNKSRHQRAYNVLYGEWIRGDNGLPLSRLRPWLELEVSHLYPNSKGGANISKNLLIAPKLINRMLKDTIPRYTPEDEFRGFIAASHEEPVKTTLLKALTSRYGVDTVQIALKRIRNLNFVDIEKPRRLLSINTFFLPPLEKLLKEETLRLRHFKLRAAITALASHLSMESGGIDNELLAVACFHAMLKGDADSFLKELQQLPGYLERTETIPIHMQENGVYGWYTSRLHNYMKCYFGLDMTCLEERVNFYNRFFTVPALSKDGGHIIISPNGF
;
A
#
# COMPACT_ATOMS: atom_id res chain seq x y z
N MET A 1 49.37 -14.34 -25.30
CA MET A 1 48.58 -13.67 -24.25
C MET A 1 48.04 -14.73 -23.29
N LYS A 2 48.18 -14.56 -21.96
CA LYS A 2 47.55 -15.46 -20.99
C LYS A 2 46.03 -15.29 -21.08
N ALA A 3 45.29 -16.39 -21.22
CA ALA A 3 43.82 -16.33 -21.26
C ALA A 3 43.29 -15.83 -19.90
N THR A 4 42.45 -14.80 -19.92
CA THR A 4 41.84 -14.19 -18.73
C THR A 4 40.34 -14.51 -18.69
N CYS A 5 39.74 -14.39 -17.49
CA CYS A 5 38.31 -14.60 -17.31
C CYS A 5 37.46 -13.68 -18.21
N ASN A 6 36.44 -14.22 -18.89
CA ASN A 6 35.57 -13.46 -19.78
C ASN A 6 34.56 -12.55 -19.05
N TYR A 7 34.44 -12.66 -17.72
CA TYR A 7 33.57 -11.76 -16.95
C TYR A 7 34.21 -10.37 -16.81
N LYS A 8 33.53 -9.33 -17.32
CA LYS A 8 34.00 -7.94 -17.21
C LYS A 8 34.22 -7.56 -15.75
N GLY A 9 35.43 -7.10 -15.42
CA GLY A 9 35.85 -6.76 -14.06
C GLY A 9 36.57 -7.89 -13.30
N CYS A 10 36.67 -9.10 -13.88
CA CYS A 10 37.52 -10.16 -13.34
C CYS A 10 38.81 -10.31 -14.15
N HIS A 11 39.96 -10.02 -13.52
CA HIS A 11 41.27 -10.09 -14.16
C HIS A 11 42.05 -11.38 -13.83
N LYS A 12 41.38 -12.41 -13.30
CA LYS A 12 42.03 -13.68 -12.95
C LYS A 12 42.48 -14.43 -14.21
N SER A 13 43.69 -14.98 -14.16
CA SER A 13 44.24 -15.87 -15.19
C SER A 13 43.47 -17.19 -15.24
N LEU A 14 43.29 -17.74 -16.44
CA LEU A 14 42.75 -19.07 -16.70
C LEU A 14 43.84 -20.10 -17.02
N SER A 15 45.12 -19.73 -16.90
CA SER A 15 46.28 -20.58 -17.25
C SER A 15 46.23 -21.97 -16.63
N ASP A 16 45.77 -22.07 -15.38
CA ASP A 16 45.79 -23.30 -14.59
C ASP A 16 44.38 -23.87 -14.37
N SER A 17 43.40 -23.37 -15.13
CA SER A 17 41.98 -23.72 -15.01
C SER A 17 41.57 -24.70 -16.11
N ARG A 18 40.81 -25.75 -15.75
CA ARG A 18 40.10 -26.60 -16.75
C ARG A 18 39.05 -25.82 -17.55
N ASN A 19 38.55 -24.71 -17.01
CA ASN A 19 37.55 -23.87 -17.65
C ASN A 19 38.21 -22.80 -18.54
N LYS A 20 37.86 -22.81 -19.83
CA LYS A 20 38.45 -21.95 -20.86
C LYS A 20 37.81 -20.55 -20.96
N ARG A 21 36.68 -20.30 -20.28
CA ARG A 21 35.92 -19.04 -20.40
C ARG A 21 35.78 -18.26 -19.09
N PHE A 22 35.58 -18.94 -17.96
CA PHE A 22 35.33 -18.29 -16.67
C PHE A 22 36.17 -18.91 -15.57
N CYS A 23 36.67 -18.09 -14.65
CA CYS A 23 37.49 -18.55 -13.53
C CYS A 23 36.67 -19.21 -12.40
N SER A 24 35.35 -19.00 -12.38
CA SER A 24 34.44 -19.58 -11.39
C SER A 24 33.00 -19.65 -11.91
N ASN A 25 32.17 -20.48 -11.26
CA ASN A 25 30.72 -20.51 -11.49
C ASN A 25 30.07 -19.15 -11.20
N GLU A 26 30.58 -18.41 -10.21
CA GLU A 26 30.09 -17.06 -9.91
C GLU A 26 30.32 -16.10 -11.08
N CYS A 27 31.53 -16.07 -11.65
CA CYS A 27 31.83 -15.23 -12.82
C CYS A 27 31.00 -15.65 -14.04
N ARG A 28 30.78 -16.95 -14.24
CA ARG A 28 29.88 -17.45 -15.28
C ARG A 28 28.45 -16.94 -15.07
N HIS A 29 27.91 -17.06 -13.86
CA HIS A 29 26.56 -16.57 -13.56
C HIS A 29 26.44 -15.06 -13.73
N LYS A 30 27.42 -14.28 -13.25
CA LYS A 30 27.45 -12.82 -13.40
C LYS A 30 27.49 -12.41 -14.88
N ALA A 31 28.30 -13.07 -15.69
CA ALA A 31 28.40 -12.80 -17.12
C ALA A 31 27.11 -13.09 -17.92
N HIS A 32 26.22 -13.94 -17.41
CA HIS A 32 24.93 -14.26 -18.05
C HIS A 32 23.77 -13.39 -17.55
N ARG A 33 24.01 -12.44 -16.63
CA ARG A 33 22.95 -11.54 -16.15
C ARG A 33 22.55 -10.55 -17.23
N ILE A 34 21.25 -10.24 -17.28
CA ILE A 34 20.71 -9.16 -18.12
C ILE A 34 21.25 -7.80 -17.63
N ILE A 35 21.25 -7.60 -16.32
CA ILE A 35 21.85 -6.44 -15.66
C ILE A 35 22.82 -6.95 -14.60
N ASP A 36 24.09 -6.60 -14.76
CA ASP A 36 25.14 -6.98 -13.81
C ASP A 36 25.23 -5.97 -12.65
N ASP A 37 24.27 -6.06 -11.74
CA ASP A 37 24.22 -5.28 -10.50
C ASP A 37 23.61 -6.17 -9.39
N ASP A 38 24.40 -6.50 -8.36
CA ASP A 38 23.99 -7.41 -7.30
C ASP A 38 22.77 -6.91 -6.52
N ASN A 39 22.58 -5.59 -6.40
CA ASN A 39 21.42 -5.03 -5.72
C ASN A 39 20.15 -5.17 -6.57
N ILE A 40 20.26 -5.01 -7.89
CA ILE A 40 19.14 -5.26 -8.81
C ILE A 40 18.78 -6.75 -8.79
N ILE A 41 19.76 -7.66 -8.73
CA ILE A 41 19.48 -9.10 -8.62
C ILE A 41 18.75 -9.46 -7.32
N LYS A 42 19.09 -8.83 -6.19
CA LYS A 42 18.34 -8.97 -4.93
C LYS A 42 16.91 -8.44 -5.06
N LEU A 43 16.75 -7.27 -5.68
CA LEU A 43 15.45 -6.63 -5.90
C LEU A 43 14.51 -7.51 -6.72
N VAL A 44 14.96 -8.05 -7.87
CA VAL A 44 14.07 -8.84 -8.75
C VAL A 44 13.63 -10.17 -8.16
N LYS A 45 14.30 -10.65 -7.11
CA LYS A 45 13.90 -11.83 -6.33
C LYS A 45 12.99 -11.48 -5.14
N HIS A 46 12.86 -10.21 -4.80
CA HIS A 46 12.07 -9.77 -3.66
C HIS A 46 10.56 -9.83 -3.97
N SER A 47 9.75 -10.10 -2.94
CA SER A 47 8.29 -10.24 -3.07
C SER A 47 7.63 -9.02 -3.71
N TRP A 48 8.13 -7.81 -3.46
CA TRP A 48 7.60 -6.59 -4.09
C TRP A 48 7.72 -6.61 -5.61
N TRP A 49 8.86 -7.07 -6.15
CA TRP A 49 9.05 -7.21 -7.59
C TRP A 49 8.11 -8.27 -8.17
N LEU A 50 8.04 -9.43 -7.51
CA LEU A 50 7.17 -10.53 -7.93
C LEU A 50 5.68 -10.13 -7.92
N ASN A 51 5.26 -9.29 -6.97
CA ASN A 51 3.90 -8.76 -6.94
C ASN A 51 3.63 -7.81 -8.11
N ILE A 52 4.60 -6.97 -8.51
CA ILE A 52 4.45 -6.10 -9.70
C ILE A 52 4.43 -6.94 -10.97
N GLU A 53 5.28 -7.96 -11.06
CA GLU A 53 5.25 -8.90 -12.18
C GLU A 53 3.89 -9.60 -12.28
N SER A 54 3.33 -10.09 -11.16
CA SER A 54 1.99 -10.68 -11.13
C SER A 54 0.91 -9.66 -11.50
N MET A 55 1.02 -8.42 -11.02
CA MET A 55 0.09 -7.34 -11.34
C MET A 55 0.04 -7.09 -12.85
N LEU A 56 1.20 -6.96 -13.51
CA LEU A 56 1.28 -6.75 -14.95
C LEU A 56 0.85 -7.97 -15.76
N LYS A 57 1.19 -9.20 -15.31
CA LYS A 57 0.74 -10.43 -15.97
C LYS A 57 -0.77 -10.62 -15.93
N ASN A 58 -1.42 -10.17 -14.85
CA ASN A 58 -2.87 -10.27 -14.66
C ASN A 58 -3.64 -9.08 -15.24
N ASN A 59 -2.94 -8.09 -15.82
CA ASN A 59 -3.56 -6.94 -16.46
C ASN A 59 -3.79 -7.24 -17.95
N PRO A 60 -4.99 -7.00 -18.50
CA PRO A 60 -5.26 -7.19 -19.93
C PRO A 60 -4.30 -6.45 -20.86
N SER A 61 -3.79 -5.28 -20.46
CA SER A 61 -2.83 -4.49 -21.24
C SER A 61 -1.38 -4.95 -21.05
N GLY A 62 -1.06 -5.77 -20.04
CA GLY A 62 0.30 -6.23 -19.77
C GLY A 62 1.28 -5.06 -19.55
N LEU A 63 2.38 -5.02 -20.32
CA LEU A 63 3.30 -3.87 -20.33
C LEU A 63 2.64 -2.59 -20.85
N GLY A 64 1.58 -2.68 -21.64
CA GLY A 64 0.77 -1.53 -22.04
C GLY A 64 0.07 -0.82 -20.88
N GLY A 65 0.03 -1.46 -19.71
CA GLY A 65 -0.45 -0.86 -18.46
C GLY A 65 0.52 0.15 -17.82
N ILE A 66 1.76 0.27 -18.30
CA ILE A 66 2.76 1.24 -17.80
C ILE A 66 3.22 2.17 -18.93
N ASN A 67 3.66 3.37 -18.58
CA ASN A 67 4.28 4.32 -19.52
C ASN A 67 5.77 4.04 -19.70
N GLY A 68 6.42 3.44 -18.71
CA GLY A 68 7.83 3.04 -18.79
C GLY A 68 8.36 2.42 -17.50
N PRO A 69 9.67 2.08 -17.46
CA PRO A 69 10.31 1.50 -16.28
C PRO A 69 10.20 2.37 -15.02
N GLY A 70 9.98 3.69 -15.19
CA GLY A 70 9.72 4.62 -14.08
C GLY A 70 8.48 4.26 -13.26
N ASP A 71 7.41 3.77 -13.89
CA ASP A 71 6.21 3.37 -13.16
C ASP A 71 6.48 2.15 -12.25
N VAL A 72 7.31 1.21 -12.70
CA VAL A 72 7.75 0.08 -11.86
C VAL A 72 8.54 0.57 -10.63
N VAL A 73 9.39 1.58 -10.82
CA VAL A 73 10.13 2.22 -9.73
C VAL A 73 9.18 2.91 -8.75
N ASP A 74 8.17 3.62 -9.24
CA ASP A 74 7.17 4.29 -8.42
C ASP A 74 6.32 3.28 -7.63
N ILE A 75 5.93 2.16 -8.24
CA ILE A 75 5.21 1.09 -7.53
C ILE A 75 6.08 0.43 -6.47
N LEU A 76 7.38 0.22 -6.73
CA LEU A 76 8.32 -0.26 -5.72
C LEU A 76 8.44 0.71 -4.54
N GLN A 77 8.42 2.02 -4.82
CA GLN A 77 8.38 3.03 -3.77
C GLN A 77 7.05 3.02 -2.99
N LEU A 78 5.91 2.70 -3.64
CA LEU A 78 4.65 2.46 -2.94
C LEU A 78 4.73 1.25 -2.00
N TYR A 79 5.34 0.13 -2.42
CA TYR A 79 5.55 -1.01 -1.52
C TYR A 79 6.45 -0.65 -0.33
N ARG A 80 7.48 0.17 -0.55
CA ARG A 80 8.31 0.71 0.54
C ARG A 80 7.49 1.56 1.50
N ASN A 81 6.68 2.49 1.00
CA ASN A 81 5.80 3.31 1.84
C ASN A 81 4.80 2.44 2.61
N LYS A 82 4.15 1.48 1.93
CA LYS A 82 3.24 0.51 2.54
C LYS A 82 3.91 -0.23 3.70
N SER A 83 5.16 -0.66 3.55
CA SER A 83 5.89 -1.34 4.63
C SER A 83 6.18 -0.49 5.86
N ARG A 84 6.15 0.85 5.74
CA ARG A 84 6.28 1.77 6.89
C ARG A 84 4.99 1.86 7.70
N HIS A 85 3.83 1.75 7.05
CA HIS A 85 2.53 1.73 7.72
C HIS A 85 2.13 0.33 8.20
N GLN A 86 2.55 -0.70 7.48
CA GLN A 86 2.31 -2.09 7.84
C GLN A 86 3.42 -2.60 8.75
N ARG A 87 3.33 -2.30 10.05
CA ARG A 87 4.18 -2.93 11.06
C ARG A 87 3.99 -4.45 10.97
N ALA A 88 5.08 -5.18 10.82
CA ALA A 88 5.05 -6.64 10.72
C ALA A 88 6.01 -7.26 11.74
N TYR A 89 5.60 -8.40 12.29
CA TYR A 89 6.24 -9.05 13.43
C TYR A 89 6.34 -10.57 13.19
N ASN A 90 7.31 -11.21 13.84
CA ASN A 90 7.53 -12.67 13.85
C ASN A 90 7.58 -13.22 15.28
N VAL A 91 7.46 -12.35 16.28
CA VAL A 91 7.38 -12.72 17.69
C VAL A 91 6.17 -12.00 18.30
N LEU A 92 5.30 -12.77 18.98
CA LEU A 92 4.12 -12.28 19.68
C LEU A 92 4.05 -12.97 21.04
N TYR A 93 3.73 -12.23 22.11
CA TYR A 93 3.72 -12.75 23.49
C TYR A 93 5.02 -13.49 23.88
N GLY A 94 6.17 -13.00 23.42
CA GLY A 94 7.48 -13.62 23.68
C GLY A 94 7.82 -14.84 22.82
N GLU A 95 6.87 -15.38 22.06
CA GLU A 95 7.05 -16.58 21.26
C GLU A 95 7.17 -16.30 19.76
N TRP A 96 8.00 -17.09 19.08
CA TRP A 96 8.07 -17.06 17.62
C TRP A 96 6.77 -17.58 17.03
N ILE A 97 6.20 -16.84 16.09
CA ILE A 97 5.02 -17.28 15.37
C ILE A 97 5.41 -18.47 14.49
N ARG A 98 4.75 -19.60 14.71
CA ARG A 98 4.95 -20.83 13.94
C ARG A 98 3.90 -20.95 12.85
N GLY A 99 4.29 -21.55 11.73
CA GLY A 99 3.35 -22.00 10.70
C GLY A 99 2.73 -23.34 11.07
N ASP A 100 1.84 -23.83 10.20
CA ASP A 100 1.09 -25.08 10.40
C ASP A 100 1.99 -26.31 10.55
N ASN A 101 3.22 -26.25 10.01
CA ASN A 101 4.25 -27.28 10.12
C ASN A 101 5.09 -27.19 11.41
N GLY A 102 4.74 -26.30 12.35
CA GLY A 102 5.47 -26.09 13.60
C GLY A 102 6.79 -25.31 13.46
N LEU A 103 7.21 -24.94 12.24
CA LEU A 103 8.43 -24.16 12.01
C LEU A 103 8.15 -22.65 12.10
N PRO A 104 9.14 -21.81 12.47
CA PRO A 104 8.99 -20.35 12.40
C PRO A 104 8.50 -19.89 11.02
N LEU A 105 7.63 -18.88 10.99
CA LEU A 105 7.12 -18.36 9.73
C LEU A 105 8.27 -17.88 8.82
N SER A 106 8.19 -18.27 7.55
CA SER A 106 9.07 -17.78 6.48
C SER A 106 8.75 -16.34 6.03
N ARG A 107 7.75 -15.69 6.64
CA ARG A 107 7.38 -14.29 6.41
C ARG A 107 6.91 -13.61 7.69
N LEU A 108 7.13 -12.30 7.78
CA LEU A 108 6.57 -11.50 8.88
C LEU A 108 5.04 -11.43 8.77
N ARG A 109 4.35 -11.54 9.91
CA ARG A 109 2.91 -11.34 10.01
C ARG A 109 2.62 -9.84 10.16
N PRO A 110 1.85 -9.21 9.25
CA PRO A 110 1.45 -7.82 9.41
C PRO A 110 0.47 -7.64 10.56
N TRP A 111 0.63 -6.59 11.36
CA TRP A 111 -0.34 -6.18 12.37
C TRP A 111 -1.58 -5.58 11.73
N LEU A 112 -1.42 -4.55 10.91
CA LEU A 112 -2.45 -3.99 10.05
C LEU A 112 -2.25 -4.49 8.61
N GLU A 113 -3.23 -5.19 8.04
CA GLU A 113 -3.11 -5.70 6.67
C GLU A 113 -3.45 -4.62 5.63
N LEU A 114 -2.46 -4.22 4.84
CA LEU A 114 -2.59 -3.24 3.75
C LEU A 114 -2.32 -3.89 2.39
N GLU A 115 -2.92 -3.35 1.33
CA GLU A 115 -2.69 -3.72 -0.07
C GLU A 115 -2.44 -2.49 -0.94
N VAL A 116 -1.68 -2.67 -2.04
CA VAL A 116 -1.60 -1.66 -3.10
C VAL A 116 -2.77 -1.96 -4.04
N SER A 117 -3.82 -1.16 -3.92
CA SER A 117 -5.13 -1.36 -4.57
C SER A 117 -5.26 -0.40 -5.75
N HIS A 118 -5.98 -0.81 -6.79
CA HIS A 118 -6.23 0.07 -7.94
C HIS A 118 -7.54 0.83 -7.77
N LEU A 119 -7.54 2.13 -8.12
CA LEU A 119 -8.77 2.92 -8.23
C LEU A 119 -9.60 2.46 -9.42
N TYR A 120 -8.98 2.22 -10.58
CA TYR A 120 -9.60 1.43 -11.65
C TYR A 120 -9.04 0.01 -11.68
N PRO A 121 -9.87 -1.05 -11.56
CA PRO A 121 -9.41 -2.40 -11.34
C PRO A 121 -8.37 -2.90 -12.37
N ASN A 122 -7.31 -3.52 -11.88
CA ASN A 122 -6.23 -4.07 -12.70
C ASN A 122 -6.73 -5.11 -13.72
N SER A 123 -7.62 -6.02 -13.27
CA SER A 123 -8.20 -7.09 -14.09
C SER A 123 -9.11 -6.56 -15.21
N LYS A 124 -9.46 -5.26 -15.18
CA LYS A 124 -10.30 -4.58 -16.17
C LYS A 124 -9.51 -3.63 -17.07
N GLY A 125 -8.18 -3.63 -17.00
CA GLY A 125 -7.32 -2.76 -17.81
C GLY A 125 -6.93 -1.47 -17.10
N GLY A 126 -6.98 -1.41 -15.77
CA GLY A 126 -6.46 -0.28 -15.01
C GLY A 126 -4.99 -0.03 -15.27
N ALA A 127 -4.60 1.24 -15.38
CA ALA A 127 -3.20 1.62 -15.54
C ALA A 127 -2.41 1.24 -14.28
N ASN A 128 -1.21 0.70 -14.47
CA ASN A 128 -0.25 0.38 -13.43
C ASN A 128 0.67 1.57 -13.18
N ILE A 129 0.07 2.71 -12.85
CA ILE A 129 0.76 3.97 -12.56
C ILE A 129 0.45 4.41 -11.13
N SER A 130 1.36 5.14 -10.50
CA SER A 130 1.21 5.55 -9.10
C SER A 130 -0.08 6.34 -8.79
N LYS A 131 -0.63 7.05 -9.78
CA LYS A 131 -1.89 7.80 -9.67
C LYS A 131 -3.14 6.92 -9.64
N ASN A 132 -3.09 5.72 -10.20
CA ASN A 132 -4.20 4.77 -10.17
C ASN A 132 -4.11 3.81 -8.98
N LEU A 133 -3.08 3.95 -8.15
CA LEU A 133 -2.81 3.05 -7.04
C LEU A 133 -2.98 3.77 -5.71
N LEU A 134 -3.51 3.06 -4.72
CA LEU A 134 -3.77 3.51 -3.37
C LEU A 134 -3.28 2.44 -2.39
N ILE A 135 -2.55 2.83 -1.36
CA ILE A 135 -2.25 1.96 -0.23
C ILE A 135 -3.48 1.98 0.68
N ALA A 136 -4.25 0.88 0.67
CA ALA A 136 -5.52 0.81 1.37
C ALA A 136 -5.57 -0.40 2.32
N PRO A 137 -6.47 -0.40 3.33
CA PRO A 137 -6.69 -1.56 4.16
C PRO A 137 -7.23 -2.72 3.32
N LYS A 138 -6.63 -3.89 3.48
CA LYS A 138 -6.95 -5.11 2.73
C LYS A 138 -8.42 -5.52 2.85
N LEU A 139 -9.01 -5.30 4.02
CA LEU A 139 -10.42 -5.59 4.27
C LEU A 139 -11.32 -4.79 3.32
N ILE A 140 -11.04 -3.50 3.12
CA ILE A 140 -11.82 -2.63 2.23
C ILE A 140 -11.68 -3.04 0.77
N ASN A 141 -10.44 -3.27 0.32
CA ASN A 141 -10.18 -3.70 -1.05
C ASN A 141 -10.94 -5.00 -1.40
N ARG A 142 -10.93 -5.97 -0.47
CA ARG A 142 -11.63 -7.25 -0.65
C ARG A 142 -13.15 -7.13 -0.69
N MET A 143 -13.73 -6.13 -0.02
CA MET A 143 -15.18 -5.88 -0.07
C MET A 143 -15.61 -5.41 -1.47
N LEU A 144 -14.77 -4.60 -2.13
CA LEU A 144 -15.07 -4.02 -3.44
C LEU A 144 -14.72 -4.95 -4.61
N LYS A 145 -13.79 -5.89 -4.42
CA LYS A 145 -13.32 -6.84 -5.44
C LYS A 145 -12.89 -6.10 -6.73
N ASP A 146 -13.37 -6.56 -7.88
CA ASP A 146 -13.03 -6.04 -9.21
C ASP A 146 -14.14 -5.12 -9.75
N THR A 147 -14.98 -4.57 -8.87
CA THR A 147 -16.08 -3.68 -9.26
C THR A 147 -15.50 -2.42 -9.87
N ILE A 148 -15.93 -2.10 -11.09
CA ILE A 148 -15.55 -0.84 -11.73
C ILE A 148 -16.30 0.29 -11.03
N PRO A 149 -15.60 1.28 -10.45
CA PRO A 149 -16.25 2.42 -9.85
C PRO A 149 -17.07 3.21 -10.87
N ARG A 150 -18.20 3.77 -10.42
CA ARG A 150 -19.03 4.66 -11.24
C ARG A 150 -18.45 6.06 -11.14
N TYR A 151 -17.80 6.52 -12.20
CA TYR A 151 -17.33 7.89 -12.32
C TYR A 151 -17.38 8.37 -13.77
N THR A 152 -17.38 9.67 -13.97
CA THR A 152 -17.14 10.31 -15.27
C THR A 152 -15.66 10.72 -15.41
N PRO A 153 -15.17 11.03 -16.62
CA PRO A 153 -13.78 11.49 -16.82
C PRO A 153 -13.41 12.77 -16.05
N GLU A 154 -14.39 13.52 -15.56
CA GLU A 154 -14.21 14.77 -14.81
C GLU A 154 -14.13 14.55 -13.29
N ASP A 155 -14.49 13.37 -12.81
CA ASP A 155 -14.49 13.08 -11.38
C ASP A 155 -13.08 13.03 -10.79
N GLU A 156 -12.89 13.68 -9.64
CA GLU A 156 -11.58 13.83 -8.99
C GLU A 156 -11.00 12.50 -8.50
N PHE A 157 -11.86 11.58 -8.04
CA PHE A 157 -11.48 10.29 -7.45
C PHE A 157 -11.49 9.13 -8.44
N ARG A 158 -11.54 9.43 -9.74
CA ARG A 158 -11.54 8.40 -10.77
C ARG A 158 -10.22 7.65 -10.85
N GLY A 159 -10.30 6.40 -11.28
CA GLY A 159 -9.12 5.65 -11.68
C GLY A 159 -8.70 5.94 -13.12
N PHE A 160 -7.52 5.42 -13.48
CA PHE A 160 -6.92 5.59 -14.81
C PHE A 160 -6.92 4.26 -15.55
N ILE A 161 -7.37 4.29 -16.80
CA ILE A 161 -7.35 3.14 -17.71
C ILE A 161 -6.00 3.15 -18.45
N ALA A 162 -5.43 1.98 -18.71
CA ALA A 162 -4.23 1.84 -19.51
C ALA A 162 -4.45 2.41 -20.93
N ALA A 163 -3.54 3.26 -21.39
CA ALA A 163 -3.66 3.94 -22.68
C ALA A 163 -3.23 3.07 -23.88
N SER A 164 -2.52 1.97 -23.64
CA SER A 164 -1.84 1.20 -24.70
C SER A 164 -2.56 -0.10 -25.06
N HIS A 165 -2.24 -0.57 -26.26
CA HIS A 165 -2.61 -1.89 -26.78
C HIS A 165 -2.11 -3.02 -25.87
N GLU A 166 -2.76 -4.18 -25.99
CA GLU A 166 -2.40 -5.39 -25.27
C GLU A 166 -0.95 -5.83 -25.56
N GLU A 167 -0.14 -5.89 -24.50
CA GLU A 167 1.25 -6.37 -24.59
C GLU A 167 1.58 -7.32 -23.42
N PRO A 168 1.21 -8.61 -23.52
CA PRO A 168 1.27 -9.54 -22.40
C PRO A 168 2.69 -9.81 -21.90
N VAL A 169 2.86 -9.89 -20.58
CA VAL A 169 4.16 -10.21 -19.95
C VAL A 169 4.38 -11.74 -19.94
N LYS A 170 4.92 -12.29 -21.04
CA LYS A 170 5.17 -13.75 -21.19
C LYS A 170 6.47 -14.25 -20.55
N THR A 171 7.32 -13.37 -20.06
CA THR A 171 8.61 -13.70 -19.44
C THR A 171 8.71 -13.09 -18.04
N THR A 172 9.88 -13.18 -17.39
CA THR A 172 10.15 -12.37 -16.18
C THR A 172 10.00 -10.89 -16.50
N LEU A 173 9.53 -10.08 -15.56
CA LEU A 173 9.35 -8.64 -15.74
C LEU A 173 10.65 -7.95 -16.19
N LEU A 174 11.81 -8.35 -15.65
CA LEU A 174 13.08 -7.73 -16.01
C LEU A 174 13.38 -7.93 -17.49
N LYS A 175 13.25 -9.18 -17.97
CA LYS A 175 13.41 -9.51 -19.39
C LYS A 175 12.43 -8.73 -20.25
N ALA A 176 11.15 -8.72 -19.91
CA ALA A 176 10.11 -8.00 -20.64
C ALA A 176 10.40 -6.49 -20.75
N LEU A 177 10.78 -5.85 -19.64
CA LEU A 177 11.17 -4.44 -19.62
C LEU A 177 12.40 -4.17 -20.49
N THR A 178 13.45 -4.98 -20.37
CA THR A 178 14.69 -4.79 -21.15
C THR A 178 14.49 -5.04 -22.64
N SER A 179 13.60 -5.96 -23.01
CA SER A 179 13.23 -6.19 -24.41
C SER A 179 12.48 -5.00 -25.01
N ARG A 180 11.59 -4.36 -24.24
CA ARG A 180 10.78 -3.21 -24.72
C ARG A 180 11.54 -1.88 -24.69
N TYR A 181 12.25 -1.59 -23.60
CA TYR A 181 12.82 -0.27 -23.33
C TYR A 181 14.35 -0.20 -23.44
N GLY A 182 15.02 -1.34 -23.65
CA GLY A 182 16.47 -1.45 -23.67
C GLY A 182 17.09 -1.60 -22.27
N VAL A 183 18.26 -2.26 -22.21
CA VAL A 183 18.96 -2.55 -20.96
C VAL A 183 19.37 -1.28 -20.21
N ASP A 184 19.93 -0.29 -20.92
CA ASP A 184 20.43 0.95 -20.30
C ASP A 184 19.32 1.75 -19.65
N THR A 185 18.17 1.92 -20.33
CA THR A 185 16.99 2.63 -19.81
C THR A 185 16.48 1.97 -18.53
N VAL A 186 16.34 0.64 -18.53
CA VAL A 186 15.87 -0.10 -17.37
C VAL A 186 16.89 0.00 -16.23
N GLN A 187 18.18 -0.13 -16.52
CA GLN A 187 19.22 -0.02 -15.51
C GLN A 187 19.26 1.37 -14.87
N ILE A 188 19.12 2.44 -15.66
CA ILE A 188 19.04 3.82 -15.17
C ILE A 188 17.83 3.99 -14.23
N ALA A 189 16.66 3.47 -14.62
CA ALA A 189 15.47 3.54 -13.79
C ALA A 189 15.67 2.79 -12.46
N LEU A 190 16.11 1.54 -12.49
CA LEU A 190 16.28 0.71 -11.29
C LEU A 190 17.40 1.20 -10.36
N LYS A 191 18.42 1.90 -10.88
CA LYS A 191 19.46 2.52 -10.04
C LYS A 191 18.89 3.46 -8.98
N ARG A 192 17.72 4.09 -9.23
CA ARG A 192 17.05 5.00 -8.28
C ARG A 192 16.58 4.31 -6.99
N ILE A 193 16.42 2.98 -7.02
CA ILE A 193 15.90 2.16 -5.92
C ILE A 193 16.79 0.96 -5.58
N ARG A 194 18.04 0.95 -6.06
CA ARG A 194 18.96 -0.18 -5.80
C ARG A 194 19.28 -0.37 -4.32
N ASN A 195 19.16 0.67 -3.49
CA ASN A 195 19.47 0.63 -2.05
C ASN A 195 18.23 0.37 -1.17
N LEU A 196 17.32 -0.51 -1.61
CA LEU A 196 16.20 -0.92 -0.78
C LEU A 196 16.68 -1.89 0.30
N ASN A 197 16.61 -1.46 1.56
CA ASN A 197 16.88 -2.31 2.71
C ASN A 197 15.66 -3.18 3.00
N PHE A 198 15.78 -4.48 2.72
CA PHE A 198 14.76 -5.45 3.09
C PHE A 198 14.93 -5.87 4.54
N VAL A 199 13.80 -6.17 5.18
CA VAL A 199 13.79 -6.59 6.57
C VAL A 199 14.38 -7.99 6.70
N ASP A 200 15.33 -8.14 7.61
CA ASP A 200 15.85 -9.44 8.04
C ASP A 200 14.82 -10.15 8.92
N ILE A 201 14.35 -11.31 8.45
CA ILE A 201 13.32 -12.12 9.11
C ILE A 201 13.87 -13.01 10.21
N GLU A 202 15.17 -13.29 10.20
CA GLU A 202 15.82 -14.12 11.22
C GLU A 202 15.96 -13.36 12.54
N LYS A 203 15.80 -12.03 12.51
CA LYS A 203 15.83 -11.17 13.69
C LYS A 203 14.46 -11.06 14.35
N PRO A 204 14.39 -11.08 15.69
CA PRO A 204 13.13 -10.95 16.40
C PRO A 204 12.54 -9.54 16.21
N ARG A 205 11.27 -9.51 15.80
CA ARG A 205 10.43 -8.32 15.67
C ARG A 205 9.18 -8.54 16.48
N ARG A 206 9.13 -7.86 17.63
CA ARG A 206 8.08 -7.98 18.64
C ARG A 206 7.06 -6.87 18.49
N LEU A 207 5.78 -7.22 18.61
CA LEU A 207 4.72 -6.24 18.87
C LEU A 207 4.58 -6.11 20.39
N LEU A 208 5.10 -5.01 20.96
CA LEU A 208 5.20 -4.82 22.42
C LEU A 208 4.05 -3.99 23.00
N SER A 209 3.57 -3.00 22.25
CA SER A 209 2.44 -2.18 22.66
C SER A 209 1.73 -1.63 21.43
N ILE A 210 0.41 -1.45 21.60
CA ILE A 210 -0.47 -0.84 20.61
C ILE A 210 -1.04 0.41 21.25
N ASN A 211 -0.78 1.56 20.62
CA ASN A 211 -1.39 2.80 21.00
C ASN A 211 -1.89 3.51 19.74
N THR A 212 -3.14 3.21 19.38
CA THR A 212 -3.84 3.82 18.25
C THR A 212 -4.38 5.22 18.55
N PHE A 213 -4.51 5.60 19.81
CA PHE A 213 -5.01 6.92 20.21
C PHE A 213 -4.02 8.03 19.88
N PHE A 214 -2.74 7.86 20.23
CA PHE A 214 -1.71 8.87 19.94
C PHE A 214 -1.17 8.76 18.51
N LEU A 215 -1.28 7.59 17.88
CA LEU A 215 -0.78 7.30 16.54
C LEU A 215 -1.82 6.51 15.73
N PRO A 216 -2.93 7.15 15.32
CA PRO A 216 -4.02 6.51 14.58
C PRO A 216 -3.50 6.01 13.21
N PRO A 217 -3.36 4.69 12.99
CA PRO A 217 -2.64 4.15 11.84
C PRO A 217 -3.39 4.33 10.52
N LEU A 218 -4.72 4.23 10.51
CA LEU A 218 -5.52 4.41 9.28
C LEU A 218 -5.66 5.88 8.95
N GLU A 219 -5.89 6.74 9.95
CA GLU A 219 -5.97 8.19 9.74
C GLU A 219 -4.65 8.73 9.18
N LYS A 220 -3.52 8.32 9.76
CA LYS A 220 -2.19 8.68 9.28
C LYS A 220 -1.97 8.23 7.84
N LEU A 221 -2.28 6.97 7.53
CA LEU A 221 -2.16 6.44 6.17
C LEU A 221 -3.00 7.25 5.18
N LEU A 222 -4.24 7.58 5.52
CA LEU A 222 -5.11 8.36 4.67
C LEU A 222 -4.58 9.78 4.43
N LYS A 223 -4.09 10.46 5.47
CA LYS A 223 -3.49 11.80 5.33
C LYS A 223 -2.24 11.79 4.44
N GLU A 224 -1.44 10.72 4.48
CA GLU A 224 -0.27 10.56 3.63
C GLU A 224 -0.65 10.21 2.18
N GLU A 225 -1.65 9.35 1.98
CA GLU A 225 -2.13 8.98 0.64
C GLU A 225 -2.86 10.14 -0.06
N THR A 226 -3.70 10.89 0.66
CA THR A 226 -4.33 12.11 0.12
C THR A 226 -3.30 13.16 -0.26
N LEU A 227 -2.22 13.32 0.52
CA LEU A 227 -1.10 14.18 0.15
C LEU A 227 -0.39 13.68 -1.12
N ARG A 228 -0.05 12.39 -1.18
CA ARG A 228 0.66 11.77 -2.31
C ARG A 228 -0.14 11.90 -3.61
N LEU A 229 -1.46 11.68 -3.54
CA LEU A 229 -2.39 11.80 -4.67
C LEU A 229 -2.84 13.24 -4.94
N ARG A 230 -2.37 14.21 -4.14
CA ARG A 230 -2.66 15.65 -4.28
C ARG A 230 -4.14 16.03 -4.03
N HIS A 231 -4.86 15.24 -3.24
CA HIS A 231 -6.21 15.59 -2.74
C HIS A 231 -6.12 16.54 -1.53
N PHE A 232 -5.58 17.73 -1.75
CA PHE A 232 -5.29 18.69 -0.67
C PHE A 232 -6.53 19.15 0.09
N LYS A 233 -7.65 19.39 -0.63
CA LYS A 233 -8.94 19.78 -0.03
C LYS A 233 -9.47 18.68 0.90
N LEU A 234 -9.41 17.43 0.44
CA LEU A 234 -9.87 16.29 1.23
C LEU A 234 -8.99 16.13 2.49
N ARG A 235 -7.66 16.26 2.34
CA ARG A 235 -6.74 16.22 3.48
C ARG A 235 -7.04 17.30 4.52
N ALA A 236 -7.33 18.53 4.08
CA ALA A 236 -7.70 19.63 4.96
C ALA A 236 -9.00 19.33 5.71
N ALA A 237 -10.02 18.83 5.00
CA ALA A 237 -11.29 18.43 5.60
C ALA A 237 -11.14 17.32 6.64
N ILE A 238 -10.40 16.25 6.32
CA ILE A 238 -10.10 15.16 7.27
C ILE A 238 -9.42 15.70 8.52
N THR A 239 -8.48 16.64 8.36
CA THR A 239 -7.74 17.22 9.50
C THR A 239 -8.65 18.06 10.40
N ALA A 240 -9.54 18.87 9.80
CA ALA A 240 -10.51 19.67 10.54
C ALA A 240 -11.50 18.78 11.30
N LEU A 241 -12.09 17.78 10.62
CA LEU A 241 -13.07 16.89 11.24
C LEU A 241 -12.46 15.98 12.31
N ALA A 242 -11.23 15.49 12.09
CA ALA A 242 -10.57 14.61 13.05
C ALA A 242 -10.38 15.27 14.43
N SER A 243 -10.13 16.59 14.46
CA SER A 243 -9.96 17.30 15.73
C SER A 243 -11.24 17.29 16.56
N HIS A 244 -12.38 17.49 15.91
CA HIS A 244 -13.70 17.44 16.52
C HIS A 244 -14.06 16.01 16.97
N LEU A 245 -13.95 15.03 16.08
CA LEU A 245 -14.26 13.62 16.38
C LEU A 245 -13.38 13.05 17.52
N SER A 246 -12.13 13.49 17.63
CA SER A 246 -11.24 13.11 18.74
C SER A 246 -11.81 13.54 20.09
N MET A 247 -12.41 14.73 20.16
CA MET A 247 -13.01 15.25 21.38
C MET A 247 -14.28 14.49 21.76
N GLU A 248 -15.09 14.09 20.77
CA GLU A 248 -16.37 13.41 21.03
C GLU A 248 -16.22 11.91 21.34
N SER A 249 -15.27 11.23 20.68
CA SER A 249 -15.22 9.76 20.65
C SER A 249 -13.94 9.16 21.21
N GLY A 250 -12.99 9.98 21.67
CA GLY A 250 -11.65 9.52 22.03
C GLY A 250 -10.84 9.05 20.81
N GLY A 251 -11.24 9.37 19.58
CA GLY A 251 -10.42 9.17 18.37
C GLY A 251 -10.68 7.89 17.57
N ILE A 252 -11.52 6.96 18.05
CA ILE A 252 -11.94 5.79 17.23
C ILE A 252 -12.67 6.23 15.96
N ASP A 253 -13.46 7.29 16.04
CA ASP A 253 -14.22 7.78 14.88
C ASP A 253 -13.32 8.40 13.81
N ASN A 254 -12.10 8.82 14.14
CA ASN A 254 -11.11 9.23 13.13
C ASN A 254 -10.64 8.05 12.29
N GLU A 255 -10.41 6.90 12.92
CA GLU A 255 -10.03 5.68 12.24
C GLU A 255 -11.18 5.18 11.36
N LEU A 256 -12.43 5.29 11.85
CA LEU A 256 -13.63 4.93 11.09
C LEU A 256 -13.93 5.92 9.96
N LEU A 257 -13.67 7.21 10.14
CA LEU A 257 -13.64 8.20 9.06
C LEU A 257 -12.60 7.81 8.01
N ALA A 258 -11.43 7.33 8.43
CA ALA A 258 -10.40 6.89 7.49
C ALA A 258 -10.87 5.67 6.69
N VAL A 259 -11.53 4.71 7.34
CA VAL A 259 -12.17 3.56 6.69
C VAL A 259 -13.21 4.02 5.65
N ALA A 260 -14.12 4.90 6.03
CA ALA A 260 -15.14 5.44 5.13
C ALA A 260 -14.51 6.12 3.91
N CYS A 261 -13.47 6.93 4.12
CA CYS A 261 -12.76 7.59 3.04
C CYS A 261 -12.05 6.61 2.10
N PHE A 262 -11.35 5.59 2.61
CA PHE A 262 -10.72 4.56 1.76
C PHE A 262 -11.75 3.82 0.92
N HIS A 263 -12.88 3.45 1.53
CA HIS A 263 -13.98 2.79 0.82
C HIS A 263 -14.58 3.72 -0.26
N ALA A 264 -14.84 4.97 0.07
CA ALA A 264 -15.36 5.96 -0.88
C ALA A 264 -14.39 6.19 -2.05
N MET A 265 -13.08 6.35 -1.79
CA MET A 265 -12.07 6.54 -2.83
C MET A 265 -12.03 5.35 -3.79
N LEU A 266 -12.00 4.12 -3.26
CA LEU A 266 -11.98 2.90 -4.08
C LEU A 266 -13.30 2.65 -4.81
N LYS A 267 -14.42 3.23 -4.34
CA LYS A 267 -15.72 3.21 -5.02
C LYS A 267 -15.90 4.40 -5.98
N GLY A 268 -14.88 5.24 -6.17
CA GLY A 268 -14.95 6.42 -7.05
C GLY A 268 -15.88 7.52 -6.52
N ASP A 269 -16.08 7.58 -5.21
CA ASP A 269 -16.97 8.50 -4.51
C ASP A 269 -18.42 8.54 -5.04
N ALA A 270 -18.96 7.36 -5.39
CA ALA A 270 -20.27 7.22 -6.03
C ALA A 270 -21.45 7.90 -5.29
N ASP A 271 -21.30 8.21 -4.00
CA ASP A 271 -22.34 8.82 -3.16
C ASP A 271 -21.98 10.26 -2.73
N SER A 272 -20.97 10.86 -3.36
CA SER A 272 -20.44 12.21 -3.09
C SER A 272 -19.95 12.44 -1.66
N PHE A 273 -19.64 11.37 -0.91
CA PHE A 273 -19.20 11.47 0.48
C PHE A 273 -17.91 12.29 0.60
N LEU A 274 -16.92 12.04 -0.24
CA LEU A 274 -15.64 12.77 -0.23
C LEU A 274 -15.82 14.19 -0.76
N LYS A 275 -16.58 14.36 -1.85
CA LYS A 275 -16.85 15.67 -2.46
C LYS A 275 -17.57 16.62 -1.52
N GLU A 276 -18.53 16.11 -0.74
CA GLU A 276 -19.18 16.84 0.35
C GLU A 276 -18.19 17.15 1.48
N LEU A 277 -17.40 16.17 1.91
CA LEU A 277 -16.38 16.36 2.95
C LEU A 277 -15.39 17.47 2.60
N GLN A 278 -14.96 17.54 1.34
CA GLN A 278 -14.06 18.59 0.84
C GLN A 278 -14.58 20.02 0.99
N GLN A 279 -15.89 20.24 1.21
CA GLN A 279 -16.46 21.58 1.41
C GLN A 279 -16.22 22.11 2.83
N LEU A 280 -15.99 21.23 3.81
CA LEU A 280 -15.86 21.59 5.23
C LEU A 280 -14.88 22.76 5.48
N PRO A 281 -13.64 22.76 4.95
CA PRO A 281 -12.72 23.86 5.18
C PRO A 281 -13.27 25.22 4.71
N GLY A 282 -13.97 25.25 3.56
CA GLY A 282 -14.57 26.48 3.04
C GLY A 282 -15.69 27.01 3.92
N TYR A 283 -16.49 26.11 4.52
CA TYR A 283 -17.52 26.47 5.49
C TYR A 283 -16.94 27.01 6.80
N LEU A 284 -15.80 26.48 7.24
CA LEU A 284 -15.11 26.97 8.43
C LEU A 284 -14.46 28.35 8.21
N GLU A 285 -14.02 28.64 6.99
CA GLU A 285 -13.48 29.96 6.62
C GLU A 285 -14.56 31.02 6.45
N ARG A 286 -15.75 30.63 5.95
CA ARG A 286 -16.88 31.53 5.65
C ARG A 286 -18.17 30.94 6.15
N THR A 287 -18.45 31.14 7.44
CA THR A 287 -19.60 30.55 8.12
C THR A 287 -20.95 30.95 7.52
N GLU A 288 -21.02 32.12 6.87
CA GLU A 288 -22.20 32.59 6.14
C GLU A 288 -22.55 31.73 4.91
N THR A 289 -21.62 30.91 4.44
CA THR A 289 -21.82 29.99 3.31
C THR A 289 -22.35 28.61 3.74
N ILE A 290 -22.50 28.37 5.05
CA ILE A 290 -23.03 27.11 5.60
C ILE A 290 -24.50 26.97 5.19
N PRO A 291 -24.88 25.90 4.46
CA PRO A 291 -26.27 25.64 4.10
C PRO A 291 -27.19 25.56 5.33
N ILE A 292 -28.41 26.08 5.22
CA ILE A 292 -29.38 26.16 6.33
C ILE A 292 -29.59 24.80 7.02
N HIS A 293 -29.72 23.72 6.24
CA HIS A 293 -29.92 22.37 6.79
C HIS A 293 -28.73 21.81 7.57
N MET A 294 -27.54 22.44 7.49
CA MET A 294 -26.36 22.09 8.30
C MET A 294 -26.26 22.93 9.58
N GLN A 295 -27.08 23.97 9.73
CA GLN A 295 -27.02 24.88 10.88
C GLN A 295 -27.69 24.27 12.12
N GLU A 296 -28.73 23.45 11.94
CA GLU A 296 -29.54 22.87 13.04
C GLU A 296 -28.70 22.06 14.05
N ASN A 297 -27.72 21.27 13.58
CA ASN A 297 -26.81 20.49 14.42
C ASN A 297 -25.37 21.01 14.40
N GLY A 298 -25.16 22.18 13.80
CA GLY A 298 -23.84 22.71 13.46
C GLY A 298 -23.14 21.91 12.34
N VAL A 299 -22.20 22.57 11.66
CA VAL A 299 -21.48 22.00 10.51
C VAL A 299 -20.77 20.68 10.87
N TYR A 300 -20.14 20.62 12.05
CA TYR A 300 -19.47 19.41 12.51
C TYR A 300 -20.46 18.28 12.80
N GLY A 301 -21.55 18.55 13.52
CA GLY A 301 -22.59 17.55 13.81
C GLY A 301 -23.25 17.00 12.55
N TRP A 302 -23.38 17.82 11.50
CA TRP A 302 -23.83 17.36 10.18
C TRP A 302 -22.84 16.37 9.55
N TYR A 303 -21.54 16.66 9.55
CA TYR A 303 -20.52 15.73 9.03
C TYR A 303 -20.39 14.45 9.87
N THR A 304 -20.53 14.54 11.19
CA THR A 304 -20.59 13.37 12.09
C THR A 304 -21.80 12.49 11.73
N SER A 305 -22.98 13.09 11.54
CA SER A 305 -24.18 12.37 11.08
C SER A 305 -23.99 11.75 9.70
N ARG A 306 -23.29 12.44 8.80
CA ARG A 306 -22.97 11.94 7.46
C ARG A 306 -22.05 10.72 7.51
N LEU A 307 -21.03 10.74 8.37
CA LEU A 307 -20.18 9.58 8.66
C LEU A 307 -21.01 8.42 9.22
N HIS A 308 -21.88 8.66 10.20
CA HIS A 308 -22.74 7.63 10.79
C HIS A 308 -23.62 6.95 9.75
N ASN A 309 -24.27 7.75 8.90
CA ASN A 309 -25.08 7.24 7.80
C ASN A 309 -24.24 6.44 6.80
N TYR A 310 -23.05 6.90 6.44
CA TYR A 310 -22.15 6.16 5.57
C TYR A 310 -21.77 4.80 6.15
N MET A 311 -21.39 4.78 7.44
CA MET A 311 -20.98 3.56 8.14
C MET A 311 -22.12 2.56 8.25
N LYS A 312 -23.33 3.02 8.56
CA LYS A 312 -24.54 2.20 8.58
C LYS A 312 -24.86 1.61 7.20
N CYS A 313 -24.84 2.44 6.16
CA CYS A 313 -25.21 2.01 4.80
C CYS A 313 -24.24 0.99 4.20
N TYR A 314 -22.92 1.17 4.39
CA TYR A 314 -21.91 0.35 3.72
C TYR A 314 -21.36 -0.79 4.57
N PHE A 315 -21.43 -0.66 5.90
CA PHE A 315 -20.84 -1.63 6.82
C PHE A 315 -21.85 -2.21 7.81
N GLY A 316 -23.11 -1.74 7.79
CA GLY A 316 -24.12 -2.17 8.76
C GLY A 316 -23.75 -1.81 10.20
N LEU A 317 -22.92 -0.78 10.39
CA LEU A 317 -22.33 -0.42 11.68
C LEU A 317 -23.16 0.65 12.39
N ASP A 318 -23.58 0.38 13.63
CA ASP A 318 -24.13 1.42 14.51
C ASP A 318 -22.99 2.21 15.19
N MET A 319 -22.78 3.43 14.72
CA MET A 319 -21.75 4.34 15.26
C MET A 319 -22.08 4.85 16.67
N THR A 320 -23.32 4.73 17.15
CA THR A 320 -23.66 5.09 18.53
C THR A 320 -23.24 4.01 19.53
N CYS A 321 -23.05 2.77 19.07
CA CYS A 321 -22.62 1.65 19.90
C CYS A 321 -21.09 1.54 19.93
N LEU A 322 -20.49 1.75 21.10
CA LEU A 322 -19.03 1.62 21.28
C LEU A 322 -18.52 0.20 20.97
N GLU A 323 -19.22 -0.82 21.46
CA GLU A 323 -18.84 -2.22 21.26
C GLU A 323 -18.80 -2.58 19.78
N GLU A 324 -19.80 -2.18 19.00
CA GLU A 324 -19.82 -2.42 17.56
C GLU A 324 -18.67 -1.72 16.84
N ARG A 325 -18.41 -0.44 17.16
CA ARG A 325 -17.28 0.31 16.58
C ARG A 325 -15.94 -0.35 16.87
N VAL A 326 -15.70 -0.76 18.12
CA VAL A 326 -14.48 -1.46 18.54
C VAL A 326 -14.34 -2.80 17.83
N ASN A 327 -15.40 -3.61 17.81
CA ASN A 327 -15.39 -4.91 17.15
C ASN A 327 -15.13 -4.78 15.64
N PHE A 328 -15.74 -3.79 15.00
CA PHE A 328 -15.51 -3.51 13.58
C PHE A 328 -14.06 -3.07 13.33
N TYR A 329 -13.55 -2.11 14.11
CA TYR A 329 -12.18 -1.61 13.97
C TYR A 329 -11.12 -2.70 14.20
N ASN A 330 -11.33 -3.59 15.16
CA ASN A 330 -10.40 -4.68 15.45
C ASN A 330 -10.26 -5.69 14.29
N ARG A 331 -11.24 -5.78 13.37
CA ARG A 331 -11.16 -6.68 12.19
C ARG A 331 -10.06 -6.30 11.20
N PHE A 332 -9.53 -5.08 11.27
CA PHE A 332 -8.44 -4.63 10.40
C PHE A 332 -7.07 -5.16 10.84
N PHE A 333 -7.00 -5.71 12.06
CA PHE A 333 -5.75 -6.10 12.68
C PHE A 333 -5.68 -7.62 12.92
N THR A 334 -4.47 -8.17 12.82
CA THR A 334 -4.24 -9.59 13.14
C THR A 334 -4.24 -9.89 14.63
N VAL A 335 -4.03 -8.86 15.45
CA VAL A 335 -4.18 -8.85 16.90
C VAL A 335 -5.00 -7.60 17.22
N PRO A 336 -6.03 -7.67 18.08
CA PRO A 336 -6.89 -6.53 18.40
C PRO A 336 -6.08 -5.28 18.76
N ALA A 337 -6.56 -4.13 18.27
CA ALA A 337 -5.95 -2.84 18.50
C ALA A 337 -6.49 -2.15 19.76
N LEU A 338 -7.76 -2.41 20.08
CA LEU A 338 -8.49 -1.90 21.24
C LEU A 338 -9.09 -3.05 22.05
N SER A 339 -9.12 -2.92 23.37
CA SER A 339 -9.86 -3.84 24.25
C SER A 339 -11.37 -3.66 24.07
N LYS A 340 -12.19 -4.56 24.60
CA LYS A 340 -13.66 -4.57 24.39
C LYS A 340 -14.35 -3.28 24.84
N ASP A 341 -13.83 -2.65 25.88
CA ASP A 341 -14.24 -1.36 26.44
C ASP A 341 -13.66 -0.15 25.67
N GLY A 342 -12.94 -0.39 24.56
CA GLY A 342 -12.29 0.65 23.77
C GLY A 342 -10.94 1.10 24.31
N GLY A 343 -10.43 0.50 25.39
CA GLY A 343 -9.15 0.83 26.00
C GLY A 343 -7.91 0.36 25.23
N HIS A 344 -6.74 0.74 25.74
CA HIS A 344 -5.44 0.34 25.20
C HIS A 344 -5.10 -1.13 25.52
N ILE A 345 -4.49 -1.83 24.57
CA ILE A 345 -3.95 -3.18 24.79
C ILE A 345 -2.45 -3.13 25.03
N ILE A 346 -2.02 -3.63 26.20
CA ILE A 346 -0.61 -3.89 26.51
C ILE A 346 -0.29 -5.35 26.17
N ILE A 347 0.69 -5.57 25.28
CA ILE A 347 1.16 -6.90 24.90
C ILE A 347 2.40 -7.22 25.74
N SER A 348 2.16 -7.70 26.96
CA SER A 348 3.21 -8.12 27.89
C SER A 348 3.73 -9.54 27.56
N PRO A 349 5.04 -9.82 27.73
CA PRO A 349 5.59 -11.18 27.66
C PRO A 349 5.08 -12.10 28.76
N ASN A 350 4.66 -11.52 29.89
CA ASN A 350 3.98 -12.23 30.97
C ASN A 350 2.49 -12.04 30.67
N GLY A 351 1.84 -13.07 30.13
CA GLY A 351 0.43 -13.06 29.72
C GLY A 351 -0.51 -12.65 30.85
N PHE A 352 -1.78 -12.44 30.46
CA PHE A 352 -2.92 -12.12 31.34
C PHE A 352 -2.86 -12.73 32.74
#